data_AF-D4V649-F1
#
_entry.id   AF-D4V649-F1
#
_cell.length_a   1.000
_cell.length_b   1.000
_cell.length_c   1.000
_cell.angle_alpha   90.00
_cell.angle_beta   90.00
_cell.angle_gamma   90.00
#
_symmetry.space_group_name_H-M   'P 1'
#
loop_
_entity.id
_entity.type
_entity.pdbx_description
1 polymer ?
#
loop_
_entity_poly.entity_id
_entity_poly.type
_entity_poly.pdbx_seq_one_letter_code
_entity_poly.pdbx_strand_id
1 'polypeptide(L)'
;MYPYKVRPLRGWLKENHPRFAAVFSFAKPCGYGHGTVRQARNKNTGSRSRTCLTDKNTKVMKILNEEHFENVRRYAESIGDTSLQKCLERLKSWEENPDCPCEISLYYDHAPYSFGFTQRYPDGRTGIVGGLLYHGIPDRSFAVTLQPFHGWQIHT
;
A
#
# COMPACT_ATOMS: atom_id res chain seq x y z
N MET A 1 32.38 28.58 19.96
CA MET A 1 33.64 28.31 19.23
C MET A 1 34.47 27.35 20.06
N TYR A 2 34.47 26.06 19.70
CA TYR A 2 35.61 25.13 19.67
C TYR A 2 35.14 23.83 18.99
N PRO A 3 35.91 23.23 18.07
CA PRO A 3 35.38 22.39 17.01
C PRO A 3 35.67 20.89 17.24
N TYR A 4 34.77 20.02 16.79
CA TYR A 4 35.10 18.61 16.57
C TYR A 4 34.95 18.23 15.10
N LYS A 5 35.99 17.54 14.64
CA LYS A 5 36.45 17.36 13.27
C LYS A 5 35.64 16.31 12.52
N VAL A 6 35.34 16.63 11.26
CA VAL A 6 34.89 15.69 10.24
C VAL A 6 36.10 14.92 9.71
N ARG A 7 36.01 13.59 9.58
CA ARG A 7 36.82 12.80 8.65
C ARG A 7 35.96 11.72 7.98
N PRO A 8 36.03 11.58 6.64
CA PRO A 8 35.25 10.60 5.89
C PRO A 8 36.00 9.27 5.75
N LEU A 9 35.28 8.14 5.79
CA LEU A 9 35.79 6.86 5.33
C LEU A 9 35.23 6.55 3.93
N ARG A 10 36.18 6.46 2.99
CA ARG A 10 36.04 5.97 1.61
C ARG A 10 36.07 4.44 1.57
N GLY A 11 35.44 3.89 0.53
CA GLY A 11 35.64 2.52 0.01
C GLY A 11 34.64 1.52 0.61
N TRP A 12 34.04 0.58 -0.10
CA TRP A 12 34.49 -0.16 -1.29
C TRP A 12 33.26 -0.95 -1.81
N LEU A 13 32.85 -0.74 -3.07
CA LEU A 13 32.95 -1.69 -4.19
C LEU A 13 31.99 -2.92 -4.14
N LYS A 14 30.94 -2.80 -4.97
CA LYS A 14 30.34 -3.74 -5.93
C LYS A 14 30.23 -5.25 -5.64
N GLU A 15 29.02 -5.71 -5.98
CA GLU A 15 28.68 -6.95 -6.70
C GLU A 15 28.91 -8.26 -5.97
N ASN A 16 27.85 -9.05 -5.77
CA ASN A 16 27.87 -10.49 -6.01
C ASN A 16 26.43 -11.03 -6.07
N HIS A 17 25.94 -11.18 -7.31
CA HIS A 17 24.75 -11.94 -7.67
C HIS A 17 25.21 -13.25 -8.31
N PRO A 18 24.99 -14.44 -7.73
CA PRO A 18 25.17 -15.68 -8.46
C PRO A 18 23.88 -16.09 -9.15
N ARG A 19 23.89 -16.00 -10.48
CA ARG A 19 23.03 -16.79 -11.35
C ARG A 19 23.54 -18.23 -11.33
N PHE A 20 22.69 -19.20 -10.99
CA PHE A 20 22.91 -20.59 -11.37
C PHE A 20 21.75 -21.07 -12.23
N ALA A 21 22.04 -21.18 -13.53
CA ALA A 21 21.29 -21.97 -14.48
C ALA A 21 21.90 -23.38 -14.47
N ALA A 22 21.07 -24.40 -14.27
CA ALA A 22 21.45 -25.79 -14.51
C ALA A 22 20.76 -26.27 -15.79
N VAL A 23 21.60 -26.60 -16.77
CA VAL A 23 21.28 -27.27 -18.02
C VAL A 23 21.36 -28.76 -17.74
N PHE A 24 20.30 -29.54 -18.01
CA PHE A 24 20.44 -30.96 -18.31
C PHE A 24 19.48 -31.38 -19.41
N SER A 25 20.08 -31.97 -20.45
CA SER A 25 19.44 -32.38 -21.69
C SER A 25 18.73 -33.73 -21.59
N PHE A 26 17.71 -33.83 -22.45
CA PHE A 26 17.00 -34.99 -22.99
C PHE A 26 17.56 -36.40 -22.75
N ALA A 27 16.68 -37.27 -22.23
CA ALA A 27 16.61 -38.67 -22.63
C ALA A 27 15.15 -39.15 -22.65
N LYS A 28 14.74 -39.74 -23.78
CA LYS A 28 13.54 -40.57 -24.04
C LYS A 28 13.96 -41.57 -25.14
N PRO A 29 13.24 -42.67 -25.42
CA PRO A 29 12.22 -43.38 -24.64
C PRO A 29 12.35 -44.93 -24.68
N CYS A 30 11.58 -45.62 -23.83
CA CYS A 30 10.95 -46.93 -24.09
C CYS A 30 9.77 -47.00 -23.09
N GLY A 31 8.55 -47.47 -23.35
CA GLY A 31 7.96 -48.31 -24.39
C GLY A 31 7.10 -49.36 -23.66
N TYR A 32 5.78 -49.35 -23.93
CA TYR A 32 4.73 -50.32 -23.53
C TYR A 32 3.97 -50.17 -22.19
N GLY A 33 2.64 -50.29 -22.28
CA GLY A 33 1.77 -50.66 -21.17
C GLY A 33 0.35 -50.08 -21.20
N HIS A 34 -0.55 -50.72 -21.94
CA HIS A 34 -2.00 -50.45 -21.94
C HIS A 34 -2.60 -50.70 -20.54
N GLY A 35 -3.45 -49.80 -20.05
CA GLY A 35 -4.18 -50.00 -18.79
C GLY A 35 -5.16 -48.88 -18.47
N THR A 36 -6.43 -49.07 -18.83
CA THR A 36 -7.55 -48.19 -18.49
C THR A 36 -7.92 -48.32 -17.01
N VAL A 37 -7.82 -47.25 -16.21
CA VAL A 37 -8.47 -47.20 -14.88
C VAL A 37 -9.08 -45.81 -14.61
N ARG A 38 -10.40 -45.78 -14.77
CA ARG A 38 -11.44 -45.09 -13.98
C ARG A 38 -11.20 -43.65 -13.51
N GLN A 39 -11.98 -42.75 -14.14
CA GLN A 39 -12.34 -41.41 -13.68
C GLN A 39 -12.89 -41.43 -12.25
N ALA A 40 -12.16 -40.83 -11.29
CA ALA A 40 -12.71 -40.50 -9.99
C ALA A 40 -13.50 -39.19 -10.09
N ARG A 41 -14.83 -39.31 -10.03
CA ARG A 41 -15.75 -38.17 -9.84
C ARG A 41 -15.46 -37.53 -8.48
N ASN A 42 -14.95 -36.30 -8.47
CA ASN A 42 -15.02 -35.43 -7.30
C ASN A 42 -16.43 -34.80 -7.26
N LYS A 43 -17.27 -35.31 -6.37
CA LYS A 43 -18.46 -34.60 -5.89
C LYS A 43 -18.23 -34.37 -4.40
N ASN A 44 -18.15 -33.11 -4.00
CA ASN A 44 -18.54 -32.57 -2.68
C ASN A 44 -18.58 -31.03 -2.85
N THR A 45 -19.67 -30.46 -3.37
CA THR A 45 -20.72 -29.77 -2.58
C THR A 45 -20.18 -28.96 -1.40
N GLY A 46 -20.04 -27.66 -1.64
CA GLY A 46 -19.77 -26.65 -0.63
C GLY A 46 -19.97 -25.27 -1.23
N SER A 47 -21.22 -24.94 -1.56
CA SER A 47 -21.61 -23.55 -1.80
C SER A 47 -21.41 -22.78 -0.50
N ARG A 48 -20.22 -22.23 -0.29
CA ARG A 48 -20.02 -21.08 0.57
C ARG A 48 -20.00 -19.87 -0.33
N SER A 49 -21.22 -19.46 -0.69
CA SER A 49 -21.51 -18.08 -1.03
C SER A 49 -21.00 -17.20 0.12
N ARG A 50 -19.77 -16.72 0.02
CA ARG A 50 -19.37 -15.52 0.74
C ARG A 50 -19.85 -14.36 -0.14
N THR A 51 -21.17 -14.24 -0.25
CA THR A 51 -21.79 -12.96 -0.54
C THR A 51 -21.50 -12.10 0.68
N CYS A 52 -20.32 -11.48 0.70
CA CYS A 52 -20.23 -10.16 1.28
C CYS A 52 -21.31 -9.36 0.53
N LEU A 53 -22.41 -9.10 1.24
CA LEU A 53 -23.35 -8.06 0.88
C LEU A 53 -22.52 -6.77 0.83
N THR A 54 -21.94 -6.46 -0.32
CA THR A 54 -21.46 -5.11 -0.56
C THR A 54 -22.70 -4.30 -0.78
N ASP A 55 -23.15 -3.70 0.30
CA ASP A 55 -24.20 -2.71 0.34
C ASP A 55 -24.01 -1.73 -0.82
N LYS A 56 -25.10 -1.46 -1.54
CA LYS A 56 -25.04 -0.56 -2.69
C LYS A 56 -24.92 0.85 -2.12
N ASN A 57 -23.81 1.52 -2.47
CA ASN A 57 -23.56 2.94 -2.23
C ASN A 57 -22.90 3.35 -0.89
N THR A 58 -22.02 2.52 -0.33
CA THR A 58 -21.01 3.05 0.61
C THR A 58 -19.98 3.81 -0.23
N LYS A 59 -19.97 5.14 -0.19
CA LYS A 59 -18.83 5.91 -0.72
C LYS A 59 -17.62 5.51 0.10
N VAL A 60 -16.76 4.71 -0.49
CA VAL A 60 -15.48 4.33 0.08
C VAL A 60 -14.45 5.13 -0.70
N MET A 61 -13.86 6.14 -0.06
CA MET A 61 -12.64 6.81 -0.48
C MET A 61 -11.78 5.91 -1.39
N LYS A 62 -11.47 6.42 -2.58
CA LYS A 62 -10.73 5.67 -3.60
C LYS A 62 -9.27 5.55 -3.23
N ILE A 63 -8.73 4.34 -3.29
CA ILE A 63 -7.32 4.05 -3.09
C ILE A 63 -6.71 3.74 -4.45
N LEU A 64 -5.85 4.60 -4.97
CA LEU A 64 -5.26 4.44 -6.30
C LEU A 64 -4.02 3.53 -6.32
N ASN A 65 -3.44 3.25 -5.15
CA ASN A 65 -2.32 2.33 -4.99
C ASN A 65 -2.53 1.44 -3.76
N GLU A 66 -3.12 0.26 -3.98
CA GLU A 66 -3.46 -0.69 -2.91
C GLU A 66 -2.22 -1.29 -2.21
N GLU A 67 -1.15 -1.56 -2.97
CA GLU A 67 0.10 -2.12 -2.43
C GLU A 67 0.73 -1.14 -1.43
N HIS A 68 0.85 0.13 -1.82
CA HIS A 68 1.36 1.16 -0.93
C HIS A 68 0.45 1.35 0.28
N PHE A 69 -0.87 1.38 0.08
CA PHE A 69 -1.83 1.51 1.17
C PHE A 69 -1.67 0.42 2.23
N GLU A 70 -1.58 -0.84 1.80
CA GLU A 70 -1.41 -1.98 2.69
C GLU A 70 -0.04 -1.94 3.39
N ASN A 71 1.01 -1.50 2.71
CA ASN A 71 2.33 -1.28 3.34
C ASN A 71 2.26 -0.21 4.45
N VAL A 72 1.62 0.93 4.18
CA VAL A 72 1.45 1.99 5.19
C VAL A 72 0.62 1.50 6.37
N ARG A 73 -0.46 0.76 6.11
CA ARG A 73 -1.32 0.17 7.14
C ARG A 73 -0.54 -0.80 8.04
N ARG A 74 0.19 -1.75 7.44
CA ARG A 74 1.04 -2.69 8.20
C ARG A 74 2.09 -1.97 9.02
N TYR A 75 2.66 -0.89 8.47
CA TYR A 75 3.63 -0.09 9.21
C TYR A 75 2.99 0.57 10.43
N ALA A 76 1.83 1.22 10.30
CA ALA A 76 1.08 1.79 11.42
C ALA A 76 0.75 0.74 12.49
N GLU A 77 0.29 -0.44 12.08
CA GLU A 77 0.02 -1.56 12.98
C GLU A 77 1.28 -2.04 13.71
N SER A 78 2.42 -2.12 13.02
CA SER A 78 3.69 -2.57 13.60
C SER A 78 4.27 -1.62 14.66
N ILE A 79 4.00 -0.33 14.53
CA ILE A 79 4.41 0.68 15.54
C ILE A 79 3.31 0.97 16.57
N GLY A 80 2.14 0.32 16.44
CA GLY A 80 1.00 0.52 17.34
C GLY A 80 0.38 1.93 17.26
N ASP A 81 0.54 2.61 16.13
CA ASP A 81 0.07 3.99 15.96
C ASP A 81 -1.37 4.01 15.43
N THR A 82 -2.19 4.87 16.03
CA THR A 82 -3.63 5.01 15.71
C THR A 82 -3.96 6.26 14.89
N SER A 83 -2.98 7.14 14.66
CA SER A 83 -3.17 8.41 13.97
C SER A 83 -3.45 8.25 12.48
N LEU A 84 -2.91 7.20 11.83
CA LEU A 84 -3.29 6.86 10.44
C LEU A 84 -4.80 6.66 10.32
N GLN A 85 -5.35 5.78 11.17
CA GLN A 85 -6.77 5.45 11.14
C GLN A 85 -7.65 6.69 11.40
N LYS A 86 -7.28 7.52 12.38
CA LYS A 86 -7.97 8.80 12.66
C LYS A 86 -7.95 9.74 11.46
N CYS A 87 -6.84 9.82 10.73
CA CYS A 87 -6.74 10.64 9.52
C CYS A 87 -7.62 10.09 8.40
N LEU A 88 -7.64 8.76 8.19
CA LEU A 88 -8.50 8.12 7.18
C LEU A 88 -9.99 8.31 7.49
N GLU A 89 -10.41 8.18 8.75
CA GLU A 89 -11.78 8.45 9.19
C GLU A 89 -12.16 9.92 8.97
N ARG A 90 -11.25 10.85 9.29
CA ARG A 90 -11.46 12.26 9.02
C ARG A 90 -11.63 12.54 7.52
N LEU A 91 -10.80 11.96 6.65
CA LEU A 91 -10.96 12.10 5.19
C LEU A 91 -12.28 11.51 4.70
N LYS A 92 -12.68 10.34 5.20
CA LYS A 92 -13.96 9.71 4.84
C LYS A 92 -15.15 10.59 5.22
N SER A 93 -15.11 11.25 6.39
CA SER A 93 -16.19 12.16 6.81
C SER A 93 -16.44 13.32 5.83
N TRP A 94 -15.47 13.66 4.97
CA TRP A 94 -15.67 14.69 3.94
C TRP A 94 -16.60 14.22 2.81
N GLU A 95 -16.65 12.90 2.54
CA GLU A 95 -17.53 12.31 1.51
C GLU A 95 -19.01 12.27 1.94
N GLU A 96 -19.24 12.37 3.26
CA GLU A 96 -20.55 12.30 3.92
C GLU A 96 -21.31 13.64 3.91
N ASN A 97 -20.68 14.73 3.45
CA ASN A 97 -21.35 16.03 3.36
C ASN A 97 -22.52 15.99 2.33
N PRO A 98 -23.78 16.14 2.79
CA PRO A 98 -24.94 16.05 1.90
C PRO A 98 -25.08 17.25 0.97
N ASP A 99 -24.66 18.44 1.41
CA ASP A 99 -24.79 19.69 0.65
C ASP A 99 -23.73 19.80 -0.45
N CYS A 100 -22.59 19.16 -0.24
CA CYS A 100 -21.45 19.20 -1.16
C CYS A 100 -20.83 17.80 -1.26
N PRO A 101 -21.51 16.85 -1.93
CA PRO A 101 -20.99 15.50 -2.06
C PRO A 101 -19.65 15.55 -2.78
N CYS A 102 -18.66 14.84 -2.24
CA CYS A 102 -17.37 14.70 -2.87
C CYS A 102 -16.88 13.25 -2.78
N GLU A 103 -15.80 13.00 -3.51
CA GLU A 103 -15.03 11.77 -3.49
C GLU A 103 -13.58 12.13 -3.16
N ILE A 104 -13.01 11.41 -2.19
CA ILE A 104 -11.59 11.52 -1.84
C ILE A 104 -10.85 10.39 -2.55
N SER A 105 -9.74 10.72 -3.21
CA SER A 105 -8.82 9.74 -3.80
C SER A 105 -7.44 9.85 -3.16
N LEU A 106 -6.92 8.75 -2.62
CA LEU A 106 -5.54 8.63 -2.13
C LEU A 106 -4.62 8.12 -3.23
N TYR A 107 -3.46 8.75 -3.39
CA TYR A 107 -2.41 8.35 -4.32
C TYR A 107 -1.04 8.37 -3.66
N TYR A 108 -0.09 7.66 -4.27
CA TYR A 108 1.29 7.62 -3.79
C TYR A 108 1.99 8.95 -4.11
N ASP A 109 2.59 9.59 -3.10
CA ASP A 109 3.27 10.89 -3.18
C ASP A 109 4.80 10.78 -3.22
N HIS A 110 5.34 9.56 -3.39
CA HIS A 110 6.76 9.22 -3.32
C HIS A 110 7.40 9.26 -1.92
N ALA A 111 6.69 9.73 -0.90
CA ALA A 111 7.17 9.68 0.47
C ALA A 111 6.78 8.33 1.12
N PRO A 112 7.71 7.70 1.88
CA PRO A 112 7.39 6.47 2.57
C PRO A 112 6.29 6.73 3.60
N TYR A 113 5.34 5.79 3.67
CA TYR A 113 4.22 5.84 4.63
C TYR A 113 3.30 7.06 4.51
N SER A 114 3.40 7.83 3.42
CA SER A 114 2.59 9.02 3.19
C SER A 114 1.73 8.86 1.93
N PHE A 115 0.72 9.71 1.79
CA PHE A 115 -0.13 9.77 0.61
C PHE A 115 -0.37 11.21 0.21
N GLY A 116 -0.54 11.43 -1.10
CA GLY A 116 -1.27 12.57 -1.58
C GLY A 116 -2.76 12.24 -1.62
N PHE A 117 -3.61 13.25 -1.53
CA PHE A 117 -5.03 13.06 -1.78
C PHE A 117 -5.64 14.20 -2.58
N THR A 118 -6.72 13.89 -3.30
CA THR A 118 -7.53 14.88 -4.00
C THR A 118 -9.00 14.70 -3.67
N GLN A 119 -9.69 15.81 -3.46
CA GLN A 119 -11.15 15.89 -3.42
C GLN A 119 -11.70 16.20 -4.82
N ARG A 120 -12.70 15.44 -5.25
CA ARG A 120 -13.42 15.66 -6.52
C ARG A 120 -14.92 15.73 -6.31
N TYR A 121 -15.54 16.68 -6.99
CA TYR A 121 -16.98 16.89 -6.96
C TYR A 121 -17.64 16.20 -8.17
N PRO A 122 -18.95 15.87 -8.10
CA PRO A 122 -19.68 15.22 -9.20
C PRO A 122 -19.67 15.99 -10.52
N ASP A 123 -19.52 17.31 -10.46
CA ASP A 123 -19.41 18.19 -11.63
C ASP A 123 -18.00 18.21 -12.26
N GLY A 124 -17.07 17.39 -11.75
CA GLY A 124 -15.70 17.28 -12.24
C GLY A 124 -14.73 18.32 -11.67
N ARG A 125 -15.19 19.27 -10.84
CA ARG A 125 -14.29 20.23 -10.18
C ARG A 125 -13.38 19.51 -9.19
N THR A 126 -12.15 20.00 -9.10
CA THR A 126 -11.19 19.59 -8.07
C THR A 126 -11.34 20.53 -6.87
N GLY A 127 -11.53 19.95 -5.69
CA GLY A 127 -11.55 20.66 -4.41
C GLY A 127 -10.15 20.71 -3.80
N ILE A 128 -10.06 20.33 -2.53
CA ILE A 128 -8.80 20.29 -1.79
C ILE A 128 -7.85 19.23 -2.40
N VAL A 129 -6.59 19.61 -2.56
CA VAL A 129 -5.47 18.70 -2.83
C VAL A 129 -4.49 18.83 -1.68
N GLY A 130 -4.14 17.72 -1.04
CA GLY A 130 -3.33 17.74 0.18
C GLY A 130 -2.52 16.46 0.36
N GLY A 131 -1.91 16.34 1.54
CA GLY A 131 -1.13 15.18 1.96
C GLY A 131 -1.67 14.55 3.24
N LEU A 132 -1.63 13.23 3.32
CA LEU A 132 -1.72 12.47 4.56
C LEU A 132 -0.31 11.97 4.85
N LEU A 133 0.42 12.69 5.69
CA LEU A 133 1.88 12.58 5.81
C LEU A 133 2.28 11.91 7.12
N TYR A 134 3.27 11.03 7.07
CA TYR A 134 3.87 10.43 8.27
C TYR A 134 5.10 11.20 8.74
N HIS A 135 5.04 11.76 9.94
CA HIS A 135 6.16 12.39 10.63
C HIS A 135 6.87 11.36 11.52
N GLY A 136 7.92 10.76 10.98
CA GLY A 136 8.76 9.77 11.67
C GLY A 136 10.05 10.35 12.26
N ILE A 137 10.91 9.47 12.78
CA ILE A 137 12.29 9.81 13.16
C ILE A 137 13.22 8.79 12.48
N PRO A 138 13.98 9.17 11.43
CA PRO A 138 13.98 10.48 10.78
C PRO A 138 12.68 10.74 10.00
N ASP A 139 12.29 12.01 9.91
CA ASP A 139 11.15 12.44 9.10
C ASP A 139 11.52 12.39 7.61
N ARG A 140 10.65 11.75 6.81
CA ARG A 140 10.80 11.56 5.36
C ARG A 140 9.57 12.04 4.59
N SER A 141 8.70 12.83 5.22
CA SER A 141 7.52 13.43 4.60
C SER A 141 7.85 14.63 3.70
N PHE A 142 9.05 15.19 3.82
CA PHE A 142 9.49 16.44 3.17
C PHE A 142 8.66 17.68 3.56
N ALA A 143 7.75 17.57 4.53
CA ALA A 143 6.96 18.67 5.04
C ALA A 143 7.57 19.25 6.32
N VAL A 144 7.33 20.54 6.56
CA VAL A 144 7.74 21.23 7.78
C VAL A 144 6.57 21.29 8.74
N THR A 145 6.76 20.78 9.95
CA THR A 145 5.87 20.99 11.08
C THR A 145 6.51 21.96 12.06
N LEU A 146 5.77 23.00 12.49
CA LEU A 146 6.28 24.00 13.44
C LEU A 146 6.47 23.43 14.85
N GLN A 147 5.69 22.40 15.17
CA GLN A 147 5.79 21.66 16.43
C GLN A 147 6.19 20.22 16.11
N PRO A 148 7.19 19.64 16.83
CA PRO A 148 7.53 18.25 16.67
C PRO A 148 6.30 17.36 16.88
N PHE A 149 6.01 16.53 15.89
CA PHE A 149 4.91 15.59 15.91
C PHE A 149 5.43 14.24 15.44
N HIS A 150 4.92 13.16 16.04
CA HIS A 150 5.19 11.80 15.61
C HIS A 150 3.87 11.11 15.26
N GLY A 151 3.77 10.59 14.04
CA GLY A 151 2.55 9.96 13.52
C GLY A 151 2.06 10.58 12.21
N TRP A 152 0.85 10.24 11.80
CA TRP A 152 0.20 10.75 10.61
C TRP A 152 -0.58 12.04 10.86
N GLN A 153 -0.48 12.97 9.90
CA GLN A 153 -1.20 14.24 9.91
C GLN A 153 -1.73 14.57 8.50
N ILE A 154 -2.89 15.25 8.44
CA ILE A 154 -3.44 15.79 7.20
C ILE A 154 -2.87 17.21 6.99
N HIS A 155 -2.30 17.43 5.81
CA HIS A 155 -1.79 18.69 5.30
C HIS A 155 -2.66 19.13 4.12
N THR A 156 -3.07 20.38 4.10
CA THR A 156 -3.91 21.00 3.06
C THR A 156 -3.37 22.38 2.72
#